data_AF-A0A2D6NV79-F1
#
_entry.id   AF-A0A2D6NV79-F1
#
_cell.length_a   1.000
_cell.length_b   1.000
_cell.length_c   1.000
_cell.angle_alpha   90.00
_cell.angle_beta   90.00
_cell.angle_gamma   90.00
#
_symmetry.space_group_name_H-M   'P 1'
#
loop_
_entity.id
_entity.type
_entity.pdbx_description
1 polymer ?
#
loop_
_entity_poly.entity_id
_entity_poly.type
_entity_poly.pdbx_seq_one_letter_code
_entity_poly.pdbx_strand_id
1 'polypeptide(L)'
;MEKTMLTIQNNEVKNVKLEDIFLESGTSLQGEIKITYQKLVEIFGKPNSMGDEYKIDAEWVIWTNSGCATIYNWKDGKNYNGQDGQEVKNITTWHIGGHSERVVNEIKRVLNLPLE
;
A
#
# COMPACT_ATOMS: atom_id res chain seq x y z
N MET A 1 -15.99 17.90 -0.56
CA MET A 1 -14.53 17.71 -0.60
C MET A 1 -14.21 16.92 -1.85
N GLU A 2 -13.25 17.38 -2.64
CA GLU A 2 -12.76 16.66 -3.82
C GLU A 2 -12.00 15.40 -3.37
N LYS A 3 -12.39 14.22 -3.88
CA LYS A 3 -11.72 12.96 -3.53
C LYS A 3 -10.51 12.77 -4.45
N THR A 4 -9.33 12.68 -3.86
CA THR A 4 -8.08 12.38 -4.57
C THR A 4 -7.59 10.97 -4.24
N MET A 5 -6.77 10.40 -5.12
CA MET A 5 -6.11 9.11 -4.94
C MET A 5 -4.60 9.23 -5.22
N LEU A 6 -3.81 8.40 -4.55
CA LEU A 6 -2.37 8.29 -4.82
C LEU A 6 -2.13 7.61 -6.16
N THR A 7 -1.19 8.12 -6.95
CA THR A 7 -0.73 7.49 -8.18
C THR A 7 0.79 7.51 -8.29
N ILE A 8 1.36 6.54 -9.01
CA ILE A 8 2.76 6.53 -9.41
C ILE A 8 2.85 6.88 -10.89
N GLN A 9 3.51 8.01 -11.19
CA GLN A 9 3.80 8.45 -12.54
C GLN A 9 5.28 8.86 -12.62
N ASN A 10 6.02 8.33 -13.61
CA ASN A 10 7.45 8.60 -13.76
C ASN A 10 8.28 8.32 -12.49
N ASN A 11 7.92 7.27 -11.73
CA ASN A 11 8.50 6.92 -10.42
C ASN A 11 8.30 7.96 -9.31
N GLU A 12 7.31 8.86 -9.43
CA GLU A 12 6.94 9.83 -8.41
C GLU A 12 5.52 9.56 -7.90
N VAL A 13 5.30 9.76 -6.60
CA VAL A 13 3.97 9.71 -5.99
C VAL A 13 3.26 11.04 -6.17
N LYS A 14 2.03 11.01 -6.69
CA LYS A 14 1.18 12.18 -6.91
C LYS A 14 -0.23 11.93 -6.41
N ASN A 15 -0.97 13.02 -6.16
CA ASN A 15 -2.41 12.94 -5.95
C ASN A 15 -3.11 13.30 -7.26
N VAL A 16 -4.07 12.47 -7.67
CA VAL A 16 -4.93 12.68 -8.85
C VAL A 16 -6.39 12.61 -8.45
N LYS A 17 -7.29 13.19 -9.25
CA LYS A 17 -8.71 13.16 -8.95
C LYS A 17 -9.27 11.77 -9.20
N LEU A 18 -10.21 11.35 -8.36
CA LEU A 18 -10.82 10.02 -8.48
C LEU A 18 -11.55 9.82 -9.81
N GLU A 19 -12.11 10.87 -10.38
CA GLU A 19 -12.82 10.84 -11.68
C GLU A 19 -11.92 10.48 -12.87
N ASP A 20 -10.60 10.59 -12.70
CA ASP A 20 -9.60 10.27 -13.72
C ASP A 20 -9.11 8.81 -13.66
N ILE A 21 -9.68 7.98 -12.77
CA ILE A 21 -9.22 6.62 -12.48
C ILE A 21 -10.34 5.59 -12.70
N PHE A 22 -9.99 4.46 -13.31
CA PHE A 22 -10.86 3.27 -13.35
C PHE A 22 -10.73 2.50 -12.03
N LEU A 23 -11.83 2.35 -11.31
CA LEU A 23 -11.86 1.58 -10.06
C LEU A 23 -11.80 0.09 -10.35
N GLU A 24 -10.67 -0.54 -10.01
CA GLU A 24 -10.52 -1.99 -9.94
C GLU A 24 -10.95 -2.49 -8.56
N SER A 25 -11.72 -3.58 -8.49
CA SER A 25 -12.21 -4.15 -7.24
C SER A 25 -11.32 -5.29 -6.73
N GLY A 26 -10.75 -5.09 -5.55
CA GLY A 26 -9.99 -6.11 -4.81
C GLY A 26 -8.60 -6.38 -5.37
N THR A 27 -7.65 -6.69 -4.50
CA THR A 27 -6.28 -7.06 -4.87
C THR A 27 -5.89 -8.38 -4.21
N SER A 28 -4.93 -9.11 -4.77
CA SER A 28 -4.33 -10.29 -4.14
C SER A 28 -2.83 -10.11 -3.96
N LEU A 29 -2.24 -10.83 -3.01
CA LEU A 29 -0.80 -10.78 -2.74
C LEU A 29 0.02 -11.04 -4.02
N GLN A 30 0.92 -10.11 -4.32
CA GLN A 30 1.89 -10.20 -5.41
C GLN A 30 3.35 -10.18 -4.92
N GLY A 31 3.62 -9.59 -3.76
CA GLY A 31 4.98 -9.56 -3.21
C GLY A 31 5.06 -9.01 -1.79
N GLU A 32 6.25 -9.00 -1.22
CA GLU A 32 6.55 -8.49 0.12
C GLU A 32 7.68 -7.45 0.05
N ILE A 33 7.62 -6.45 0.92
CA ILE A 33 8.69 -5.48 1.14
C ILE A 33 9.00 -5.35 2.63
N LYS A 34 10.26 -5.06 2.94
CA LYS A 34 10.73 -4.80 4.30
C LYS A 34 11.10 -3.33 4.43
N ILE A 35 10.24 -2.56 5.08
CA ILE A 35 10.37 -1.11 5.22
C ILE A 35 9.59 -0.61 6.45
N THR A 36 10.01 0.49 7.06
CA THR A 36 9.31 1.02 8.24
C THR A 36 8.00 1.70 7.85
N TYR A 37 7.01 1.64 8.74
CA TYR A 37 5.77 2.43 8.63
C TYR A 37 6.05 3.92 8.36
N GLN A 38 7.00 4.50 9.09
CA GLN A 38 7.36 5.92 8.92
C GLN A 38 7.78 6.22 7.48
N LYS A 39 8.57 5.34 6.85
CA LYS A 39 9.04 5.57 5.49
C LYS A 39 7.91 5.48 4.46
N LEU A 40 6.95 4.57 4.66
CA LEU A 40 5.72 4.53 3.87
C LEU A 40 4.95 5.85 4.02
N VAL A 41 4.82 6.37 5.25
CA VAL A 41 4.14 7.65 5.50
C VAL A 41 4.86 8.85 4.88
N GLU A 42 6.19 8.87 4.90
CA GLU A 42 6.98 9.94 4.26
C GLU A 42 6.77 9.99 2.74
N ILE A 43 6.55 8.84 2.10
CA ILE A 43 6.47 8.71 0.64
C ILE A 43 5.02 8.79 0.14
N PHE A 44 4.10 8.10 0.82
CA PHE A 44 2.71 7.93 0.39
C PHE A 44 1.71 8.74 1.24
N GLY A 45 2.15 9.38 2.33
CA GLY A 45 1.26 9.96 3.32
C GLY A 45 0.65 8.90 4.24
N LYS A 46 -0.34 9.28 5.06
CA LYS A 46 -1.02 8.33 5.96
C LYS A 46 -1.79 7.26 5.16
N PRO A 47 -2.05 6.06 5.75
CA PRO A 47 -2.97 5.08 5.16
C PRO A 47 -4.25 5.74 4.67
N ASN A 48 -4.71 5.36 3.48
CA ASN A 48 -5.83 5.99 2.78
C ASN A 48 -7.02 5.04 2.58
N SER A 49 -6.94 3.84 3.17
CA SER A 49 -7.99 2.84 3.18
C SER A 49 -8.18 2.29 4.60
N MET A 50 -9.40 1.84 4.89
CA MET A 50 -9.74 1.14 6.13
C MET A 50 -9.41 -0.37 6.07
N GLY A 51 -8.94 -0.86 4.91
CA GLY A 51 -8.69 -2.28 4.70
C GLY A 51 -9.94 -3.12 4.91
N ASP A 52 -9.79 -4.24 5.63
CA ASP A 52 -10.89 -5.14 6.01
C ASP A 52 -11.38 -4.96 7.45
N GLU A 53 -10.84 -3.96 8.17
CA GLU A 53 -11.11 -3.66 9.59
C GLU A 53 -10.93 -4.87 10.55
N TYR A 54 -10.24 -5.93 10.10
CA TYR A 54 -10.12 -7.18 10.87
C TYR A 54 -8.70 -7.76 10.85
N LYS A 55 -8.07 -7.91 9.70
CA LYS A 55 -6.73 -8.50 9.57
C LYS A 55 -5.64 -7.47 9.32
N ILE A 56 -6.05 -6.34 8.76
CA ILE A 56 -5.19 -5.26 8.28
C ILE A 56 -5.35 -4.07 9.22
N ASP A 57 -4.25 -3.53 9.70
CA ASP A 57 -4.20 -2.36 10.57
C ASP A 57 -3.93 -1.07 9.78
N ALA A 58 -3.21 -1.16 8.66
CA ALA A 58 -2.93 -0.05 7.76
C ALA A 58 -2.88 -0.52 6.31
N GLU A 59 -3.52 0.25 5.42
CA GLU A 59 -3.52 0.01 3.98
C GLU A 59 -3.35 1.32 3.19
N TRP A 60 -2.50 1.26 2.16
CA TRP A 60 -2.42 2.27 1.11
C TRP A 60 -2.92 1.68 -0.20
N VAL A 61 -3.87 2.34 -0.84
CA VAL A 61 -4.31 2.09 -2.21
C VAL A 61 -3.63 3.10 -3.13
N ILE A 62 -2.94 2.59 -4.16
CA ILE A 62 -2.08 3.35 -5.05
C ILE A 62 -2.38 2.94 -6.50
N TRP A 63 -2.66 3.91 -7.36
CA TRP A 63 -2.82 3.67 -8.80
C TRP A 63 -1.48 3.69 -9.53
N THR A 64 -1.08 2.57 -10.10
CA THR A 64 0.21 2.42 -10.81
C THR A 64 -0.01 2.37 -12.33
N ASN A 65 1.06 2.36 -13.12
CA ASN A 65 0.93 2.15 -14.57
C ASN A 65 0.49 0.71 -14.89
N SER A 66 0.68 -0.21 -13.95
CA SER A 66 0.31 -1.62 -14.06
C SER A 66 -1.02 -1.98 -13.38
N GLY A 67 -1.81 -0.97 -12.97
CA GLY A 67 -3.12 -1.14 -12.32
C GLY A 67 -3.11 -0.81 -10.82
N CYS A 68 -4.16 -1.22 -10.13
CA CYS A 68 -4.32 -0.99 -8.69
C CYS A 68 -3.29 -1.77 -7.87
N ALA A 69 -2.60 -1.08 -6.95
CA ALA A 69 -1.71 -1.67 -5.97
C ALA A 69 -2.17 -1.35 -4.56
N THR A 70 -2.02 -2.31 -3.65
CA THR A 70 -2.19 -2.09 -2.21
C THR A 70 -0.88 -2.35 -1.48
N ILE A 71 -0.59 -1.57 -0.43
CA ILE A 71 0.46 -1.87 0.55
C ILE A 71 -0.24 -2.06 1.88
N TYR A 72 -0.09 -3.23 2.52
CA TYR A 72 -0.82 -3.53 3.74
C TYR A 72 -0.05 -4.48 4.66
N ASN A 73 -0.32 -4.40 5.96
CA ASN A 73 0.14 -5.43 6.90
C ASN A 73 -0.86 -6.60 6.94
N TRP A 74 -0.42 -7.80 7.31
CA TRP A 74 -1.29 -8.98 7.31
C TRP A 74 -1.15 -9.79 8.59
N LYS A 75 -2.18 -9.72 9.44
CA LYS A 75 -2.34 -10.57 10.63
C LYS A 75 -1.18 -10.52 11.64
N ASP A 76 -0.39 -9.45 11.63
CA ASP A 76 0.72 -9.22 12.55
C ASP A 76 0.45 -8.07 13.53
N GLY A 77 -0.52 -7.20 13.22
CA GLY A 77 -0.91 -6.07 14.06
C GLY A 77 -2.04 -6.37 15.06
N LYS A 78 -2.52 -5.30 15.69
CA LYS A 78 -3.53 -5.31 16.77
C LYS A 78 -4.91 -5.72 16.28
N ASN A 79 -5.27 -5.41 15.03
CA ASN A 79 -6.58 -5.76 14.50
C ASN A 79 -6.84 -7.27 14.54
N TYR A 80 -5.82 -8.07 14.21
CA TYR A 80 -5.96 -9.53 14.20
C TYR A 80 -5.58 -10.19 15.53
N ASN A 81 -4.49 -9.77 16.17
CA ASN A 81 -3.93 -10.43 17.35
C ASN A 81 -4.30 -9.76 18.68
N GLY A 82 -5.12 -8.71 18.67
CA GLY A 82 -5.48 -7.98 19.88
C GLY A 82 -4.25 -7.42 20.59
N GLN A 83 -4.16 -7.61 21.91
CA GLN A 83 -3.06 -7.07 22.72
C GLN A 83 -1.68 -7.63 22.35
N ASP A 84 -1.60 -8.84 21.79
CA ASP A 84 -0.35 -9.48 21.39
C ASP A 84 0.14 -9.02 20.01
N GLY A 85 -0.68 -8.28 19.26
CA GLY A 85 -0.32 -7.75 17.96
C GLY A 85 0.74 -6.64 18.02
N GLN A 86 1.41 -6.40 16.90
CA GLN A 86 2.33 -5.28 16.78
C GLN A 86 1.58 -3.95 16.69
N GLU A 87 2.14 -2.90 17.29
CA GLU A 87 1.72 -1.53 16.99
C GLU A 87 2.03 -1.23 15.52
N VAL A 88 1.09 -0.59 14.79
CA VAL A 88 1.24 -0.28 13.35
C VAL A 88 2.57 0.40 13.02
N LYS A 89 2.98 1.34 13.86
CA LYS A 89 4.25 2.08 13.72
C LYS A 89 5.51 1.20 13.79
N ASN A 90 5.41 0.01 14.37
CA ASN A 90 6.50 -0.95 14.55
C ASN A 90 6.52 -2.03 13.46
N ILE A 91 5.50 -2.12 12.61
CA ILE A 91 5.44 -3.12 11.53
C ILE A 91 6.49 -2.78 10.46
N THR A 92 7.28 -3.78 10.11
CA THR A 92 8.35 -3.66 9.10
C THR A 92 8.15 -4.55 7.88
N THR A 93 7.24 -5.52 7.95
CA THR A 93 6.93 -6.43 6.84
C THR A 93 5.59 -6.04 6.25
N TRP A 94 5.58 -5.66 4.98
CA TRP A 94 4.39 -5.20 4.28
C TRP A 94 4.17 -6.03 3.03
N HIS A 95 2.91 -6.36 2.78
CA HIS A 95 2.46 -7.07 1.61
C HIS A 95 2.10 -6.06 0.53
N ILE A 96 2.41 -6.41 -0.71
CA ILE A 96 1.98 -5.68 -1.90
C ILE A 96 0.90 -6.51 -2.59
N GLY A 97 -0.31 -5.97 -2.67
CA GLY A 97 -1.40 -6.53 -3.44
C GLY A 97 -1.52 -5.89 -4.83
N GLY A 98 -2.05 -6.65 -5.78
CA GLY A 98 -2.46 -6.14 -7.10
C GLY A 98 -2.93 -7.26 -8.02
N HIS A 99 -3.09 -6.95 -9.30
CA HIS A 99 -3.47 -7.90 -10.35
C HIS A 99 -2.28 -8.38 -11.21
N SER A 100 -1.08 -7.86 -10.94
CA SER A 100 0.14 -8.21 -11.66
C SER A 100 1.36 -7.99 -10.79
N GLU A 101 2.35 -8.89 -10.84
CA GLU A 101 3.67 -8.71 -10.20
C GLU A 101 4.38 -7.42 -10.62
N ARG A 102 4.03 -6.83 -11.77
CA ARG A 102 4.61 -5.55 -12.22
C ARG A 102 4.37 -4.42 -11.23
N VAL A 103 3.25 -4.42 -10.51
CA VAL A 103 2.97 -3.41 -9.47
C VAL A 103 4.02 -3.47 -8.35
N VAL A 104 4.53 -4.65 -8.01
CA VAL A 104 5.58 -4.84 -6.99
C VAL A 104 6.84 -4.08 -7.39
N ASN A 105 7.25 -4.20 -8.64
CA ASN A 105 8.43 -3.52 -9.16
C ASN A 105 8.25 -1.99 -9.21
N GLU A 106 7.05 -1.50 -9.53
CA GLU A 106 6.77 -0.05 -9.51
C GLU A 106 6.80 0.51 -8.07
N ILE A 107 6.22 -0.19 -7.10
CA ILE A 107 6.32 0.18 -5.68
C ILE A 107 7.78 0.16 -5.22
N LYS A 108 8.53 -0.91 -5.49
CA LYS A 108 9.95 -1.03 -5.10
C LYS A 108 10.79 0.10 -5.69
N ARG A 109 10.55 0.52 -6.94
CA ARG A 109 11.25 1.67 -7.56
C ARG A 109 11.04 2.96 -6.77
N VAL A 110 9.79 3.28 -6.43
CA VAL A 110 9.46 4.49 -5.66
C VAL A 110 10.08 4.45 -4.26
N LEU A 111 10.18 3.26 -3.67
CA LEU A 111 10.80 3.05 -2.37
C LEU A 111 12.33 2.94 -2.41
N ASN A 112 12.96 2.98 -3.59
CA ASN A 112 14.38 2.71 -3.81
C ASN A 112 14.82 1.35 -3.22
N LEU A 113 13.98 0.32 -3.37
CA LEU A 113 14.27 -1.06 -2.96
C LEU A 113 14.81 -1.89 -4.13
N PRO A 114 15.60 -2.96 -3.86
CA PRO A 114 16.06 -3.87 -4.91
C PRO A 114 14.91 -4.52 -5.68
N LEU A 115 15.05 -4.59 -7.00
CA LEU A 115 14.12 -5.31 -7.88
C LEU A 115 14.52 -6.78 -7.95
N GLU A 116 13.55 -7.64 -8.23
CA GLU A 116 13.74 -9.07 -8.49
C GLU A 116 13.76 -9.36 -10.00
#